data_AF-A0A7K0HT10-F1
#
_entry.id   AF-A0A7K0HT10-F1
#
_cell.length_a   1.000
_cell.length_b   1.000
_cell.length_c   1.000
_cell.angle_alpha   90.00
_cell.angle_beta   90.00
_cell.angle_gamma   90.00
#
_symmetry.space_group_name_H-M   'P 1'
#
loop_
_entity.id
_entity.type
_entity.pdbx_description
1 polymer ?
#
loop_
_entity_poly.entity_id
_entity_poly.type
_entity_poly.pdbx_seq_one_letter_code
_entity_poly.pdbx_strand_id
1 'polypeptide(L)'
;MRKQIYCLLSFLWISCLSVSAADRWAINSAGGITWQVDERVPHEDHIEMSGLRVSTVLRYGVDANGAFMLNRSMVWPMLRTIPNNTHASLMRRFAWNVTDMVEVNGQSLLNEKVKEVTLNGTMVVQSEYTLPRKGKLGLTRILFPSVSNPAFCEKYILRNIGESAISVEIPSSRSVVETDAAKGVDGSYKLVSTINGQVARQLQPGEELTFSATFA
;
A
#
# COMPACT_ATOMS: atom_id res chain seq x y z
N MET A 1 -34.11 -29.11 45.84
CA MET A 1 -33.70 -29.84 44.61
C MET A 1 -34.19 -29.21 43.31
N ARG A 2 -35.37 -28.58 43.23
CA ARG A 2 -35.91 -28.00 41.98
C ARG A 2 -35.27 -26.69 41.49
N LYS A 3 -34.60 -25.91 42.36
CA LYS A 3 -33.95 -24.62 42.00
C LYS A 3 -32.52 -24.75 41.46
N GLN A 4 -31.81 -25.84 41.78
CA GLN A 4 -30.44 -26.08 41.27
C GLN A 4 -30.42 -26.56 39.80
N ILE A 5 -31.54 -27.10 39.30
CA ILE A 5 -31.66 -27.59 37.93
C ILE A 5 -31.77 -26.42 36.92
N TYR A 6 -32.40 -25.30 37.31
CA TYR A 6 -32.54 -24.14 36.42
C TYR A 6 -31.23 -23.36 36.23
N CYS A 7 -30.32 -23.36 37.23
CA CYS A 7 -28.99 -22.74 37.07
C CYS A 7 -28.05 -23.54 36.16
N LEU A 8 -28.22 -24.87 36.08
CA LEU A 8 -27.44 -25.74 35.19
C LEU A 8 -27.91 -25.66 33.74
N LEU A 9 -29.20 -25.34 33.49
CA LEU A 9 -29.71 -25.11 32.13
C LEU A 9 -29.37 -23.73 31.56
N SER A 10 -29.18 -22.70 32.39
CA SER A 10 -28.71 -21.39 31.93
C SER A 10 -27.21 -21.35 31.58
N PHE A 11 -26.42 -22.29 32.11
CA PHE A 11 -24.97 -22.37 31.84
C PHE A 11 -24.63 -23.15 30.56
N LEU A 12 -25.57 -23.92 30.01
CA LEU A 12 -25.34 -24.76 28.82
C LEU A 12 -25.67 -24.06 27.49
N TRP A 13 -26.08 -22.78 27.52
CA TRP A 13 -26.46 -22.01 26.34
C TRP A 13 -25.39 -21.01 25.87
N ILE A 14 -24.21 -21.00 26.51
CA ILE A 14 -23.12 -20.07 26.17
C ILE A 14 -22.02 -20.76 25.33
N SER A 15 -21.96 -22.09 25.29
CA SER A 15 -20.83 -22.82 24.70
C SER A 15 -21.15 -23.37 23.32
N CYS A 16 -21.40 -22.50 22.32
CA CYS A 16 -21.33 -22.87 20.89
C CYS A 16 -21.31 -21.65 19.95
N LEU A 17 -20.75 -20.51 20.39
CA LEU A 17 -20.31 -19.51 19.42
C LEU A 17 -19.03 -20.05 18.78
N SER A 18 -19.19 -20.76 17.67
CA SER A 18 -18.11 -21.05 16.76
C SER A 18 -17.54 -19.71 16.28
N VAL A 19 -16.48 -19.24 16.93
CA VAL A 19 -15.65 -18.17 16.39
C VAL A 19 -14.96 -18.77 15.17
N SER A 20 -15.61 -18.67 14.02
CA SER A 20 -14.94 -18.83 12.74
C SER A 20 -14.04 -17.61 12.58
N ALA A 21 -12.72 -17.83 12.54
CA ALA A 21 -11.82 -16.81 12.03
C ALA A 21 -12.19 -16.60 10.56
N ALA A 22 -12.99 -15.57 10.28
CA ALA A 22 -13.44 -15.32 8.93
C ALA A 22 -12.24 -14.88 8.10
N ASP A 23 -11.86 -15.72 7.13
CA ASP A 23 -10.76 -15.47 6.23
C ASP A 23 -10.97 -14.12 5.52
N ARG A 24 -9.98 -13.24 5.64
CA ARG A 24 -9.96 -11.96 4.91
C ARG A 24 -9.65 -12.18 3.44
N TRP A 25 -8.88 -13.23 3.13
CA TRP A 25 -8.37 -13.55 1.81
C TRP A 25 -9.21 -14.62 1.14
N ALA A 26 -9.60 -14.37 -0.11
CA ALA A 26 -10.21 -15.36 -0.98
C ALA A 26 -9.35 -15.55 -2.24
N ILE A 27 -9.21 -16.79 -2.71
CA ILE A 27 -8.63 -17.06 -4.03
C ILE A 27 -9.58 -16.48 -5.09
N ASN A 28 -9.07 -15.63 -5.96
CA ASN A 28 -9.84 -15.02 -7.03
C ASN A 28 -9.73 -15.83 -8.34
N SER A 29 -10.66 -15.60 -9.27
CA SER A 29 -10.72 -16.30 -10.56
C SER A 29 -9.52 -16.01 -11.48
N ALA A 30 -8.75 -14.96 -11.19
CA ALA A 30 -7.54 -14.59 -11.93
C ALA A 30 -6.27 -15.26 -11.38
N GLY A 31 -6.38 -16.15 -10.38
CA GLY A 31 -5.27 -16.91 -9.81
C GLY A 31 -4.46 -16.18 -8.73
N GLY A 32 -4.94 -15.04 -8.23
CA GLY A 32 -4.40 -14.35 -7.06
C GLY A 32 -5.22 -14.59 -5.80
N ILE A 33 -4.87 -13.90 -4.72
CA ILE A 33 -5.70 -13.77 -3.52
C ILE A 33 -6.14 -12.33 -3.33
N THR A 34 -7.39 -12.13 -2.92
CA THR A 34 -7.97 -10.80 -2.72
C THR A 34 -8.57 -10.70 -1.32
N TRP A 35 -8.20 -9.65 -0.61
CA TRP A 35 -8.88 -9.19 0.58
C TRP A 35 -9.89 -8.12 0.21
N GLN A 36 -11.18 -8.44 0.35
CA GLN A 36 -12.28 -7.49 0.28
C GLN A 36 -12.42 -6.77 1.63
N VAL A 37 -12.24 -5.45 1.64
CA VAL A 37 -12.23 -4.65 2.86
C VAL A 37 -13.67 -4.42 3.33
N ASP A 38 -13.95 -4.81 4.56
CA ASP A 38 -15.23 -4.66 5.23
C ASP A 38 -15.07 -3.96 6.60
N GLU A 39 -16.10 -4.01 7.44
CA GLU A 39 -16.11 -3.35 8.75
C GLU A 39 -15.09 -3.92 9.76
N ARG A 40 -14.40 -5.03 9.44
CA ARG A 40 -13.39 -5.63 10.31
C ARG A 40 -12.03 -4.91 10.20
N VAL A 41 -12.02 -3.59 10.19
CA VAL A 41 -10.82 -2.73 10.22
C VAL A 41 -10.69 -2.06 11.60
N PRO A 42 -9.48 -1.69 12.08
CA PRO A 42 -8.19 -1.75 11.40
C PRO A 42 -7.63 -3.17 11.25
N HIS A 43 -6.77 -3.37 10.24
CA HIS A 43 -6.00 -4.59 10.07
C HIS A 43 -4.67 -4.30 9.35
N GLU A 44 -3.60 -4.93 9.82
CA GLU A 44 -2.25 -4.84 9.23
C GLU A 44 -1.75 -6.24 8.87
N ASP A 45 -0.95 -6.30 7.80
CA ASP A 45 -0.28 -7.49 7.31
C ASP A 45 1.07 -7.11 6.66
N HIS A 46 1.82 -8.10 6.19
CA HIS A 46 3.01 -7.87 5.39
C HIS A 46 3.22 -8.92 4.31
N ILE A 47 3.90 -8.52 3.24
CA ILE A 47 4.35 -9.43 2.19
C ILE A 47 5.81 -9.13 1.84
N GLU A 48 6.58 -10.21 1.66
CA GLU A 48 7.94 -10.15 1.14
C GLU A 48 7.93 -10.41 -0.37
N MET A 49 8.65 -9.56 -1.11
CA MET A 49 8.73 -9.63 -2.56
C MET A 49 10.16 -9.35 -3.00
N SER A 50 10.65 -10.06 -4.03
CA SER A 50 12.02 -9.94 -4.49
C SER A 50 12.12 -9.79 -6.01
N GLY A 51 13.05 -8.95 -6.43
CA GLY A 51 13.67 -8.97 -7.76
C GLY A 51 15.16 -9.32 -7.64
N LEU A 52 15.88 -9.27 -8.75
CA LEU A 52 17.29 -9.66 -8.81
C LEU A 52 18.21 -8.78 -7.95
N ARG A 53 17.95 -7.47 -7.91
CA ARG A 53 18.84 -6.48 -7.27
C ARG A 53 18.19 -5.76 -6.09
N VAL A 54 16.97 -6.13 -5.73
CA VAL A 54 16.21 -5.51 -4.65
C VAL A 54 15.23 -6.51 -4.06
N SER A 55 15.04 -6.47 -2.75
CA SER A 55 13.95 -7.13 -2.06
C SER A 55 13.21 -6.11 -1.21
N THR A 56 11.92 -6.36 -0.97
CA THR A 56 11.08 -5.48 -0.17
C THR A 56 10.19 -6.29 0.76
N VAL A 57 10.01 -5.77 1.97
CA VAL A 57 8.91 -6.15 2.84
C VAL A 57 7.93 -4.99 2.86
N LEU A 58 6.77 -5.19 2.23
CA LEU A 58 5.65 -4.24 2.32
C LEU A 58 4.90 -4.53 3.60
N ARG A 59 4.94 -3.60 4.55
CA ARG A 59 4.09 -3.63 5.74
C ARG A 59 2.91 -2.73 5.42
N TYR A 60 1.74 -3.34 5.28
CA TYR A 60 0.57 -2.67 4.76
C TYR A 60 -0.64 -2.95 5.63
N GLY A 61 -1.70 -2.18 5.43
CA GLY A 61 -2.93 -2.38 6.17
C GLY A 61 -4.00 -1.41 5.75
N VAL A 62 -5.13 -1.51 6.44
CA VAL A 62 -6.22 -0.55 6.39
C VAL A 62 -6.47 -0.07 7.80
N ASP A 63 -6.42 1.24 8.00
CA ASP A 63 -6.61 1.86 9.31
C ASP A 63 -8.09 1.86 9.75
N ALA A 64 -8.36 2.36 10.96
CA ALA A 64 -9.72 2.45 11.48
C ALA A 64 -10.63 3.40 10.68
N ASN A 65 -10.03 4.31 9.89
CA ASN A 65 -10.75 5.20 8.98
C ASN A 65 -10.90 4.60 7.58
N GLY A 66 -10.41 3.38 7.31
CA GLY A 66 -10.46 2.78 5.98
C GLY A 66 -9.34 3.24 5.04
N ALA A 67 -8.37 4.02 5.51
CA ALA A 67 -7.27 4.53 4.71
C ALA A 67 -6.15 3.49 4.54
N PHE A 68 -5.45 3.53 3.41
CA PHE A 68 -4.37 2.59 3.15
C PHE A 68 -3.12 2.95 3.95
N MET A 69 -2.57 1.96 4.66
CA MET A 69 -1.31 2.08 5.36
C MET A 69 -0.22 1.36 4.56
N LEU A 70 0.93 2.00 4.37
CA LEU A 70 2.05 1.38 3.67
C LEU A 70 3.39 1.84 4.20
N ASN A 71 4.29 0.88 4.37
CA ASN A 71 5.69 1.11 4.61
C ASN A 71 6.54 0.11 3.82
N ARG A 72 7.56 0.61 3.12
CA ARG A 72 8.44 -0.21 2.28
C ARG A 72 9.77 -0.40 2.99
N SER A 73 10.05 -1.63 3.44
CA SER A 73 11.39 -1.98 3.93
C SER A 73 12.18 -2.58 2.79
N MET A 74 13.06 -1.80 2.19
CA MET A 74 13.87 -2.19 1.05
C MET A 74 15.22 -2.75 1.48
N VAL A 75 15.70 -3.74 0.72
CA VAL A 75 17.01 -4.35 0.84
C VAL A 75 17.65 -4.38 -0.55
N TRP A 76 18.87 -3.89 -0.68
CA TRP A 76 19.66 -3.99 -1.92
C TRP A 76 20.83 -4.95 -1.69
N PRO A 77 20.71 -6.23 -2.10
CA PRO A 77 21.73 -7.24 -1.82
C PRO A 77 23.13 -6.87 -2.33
N MET A 78 23.18 -6.14 -3.45
CA MET A 78 24.40 -5.73 -4.14
C MET A 78 25.16 -4.59 -3.45
N LEU A 79 24.54 -3.83 -2.55
CA LEU A 79 25.16 -2.69 -1.87
C LEU A 79 25.54 -3.10 -0.44
N ARG A 80 26.82 -3.09 -0.12
CA ARG A 80 27.37 -3.75 1.07
C ARG A 80 27.79 -2.75 2.13
N THR A 81 27.48 -3.04 3.39
CA THR A 81 27.79 -2.20 4.55
C THR A 81 28.88 -2.82 5.41
N ILE A 82 29.48 -2.01 6.30
CA ILE A 82 30.52 -2.44 7.23
C ILE A 82 29.89 -2.67 8.63
N PRO A 83 30.18 -3.79 9.32
CA PRO A 83 31.09 -4.88 8.91
C PRO A 83 30.49 -5.76 7.80
N ASN A 84 31.32 -6.14 6.83
CA ASN A 84 30.86 -6.90 5.65
C ASN A 84 30.66 -8.39 5.98
N ASN A 85 29.46 -8.76 6.44
CA ASN A 85 29.04 -10.14 6.75
C ASN A 85 27.74 -10.51 6.02
N THR A 86 27.25 -11.74 6.10
CA THR A 86 26.08 -12.22 5.32
C THR A 86 24.80 -11.37 5.45
N HIS A 87 24.63 -10.57 6.51
CA HIS A 87 23.47 -9.71 6.74
C HIS A 87 23.68 -8.25 6.34
N ALA A 88 24.88 -7.88 5.89
CA ALA A 88 25.33 -6.50 5.73
C ALA A 88 24.89 -5.83 4.41
N SER A 89 23.70 -6.13 3.88
CA SER A 89 23.16 -5.41 2.72
C SER A 89 22.60 -4.06 3.13
N LEU A 90 22.65 -3.06 2.23
CA LEU A 90 22.02 -1.78 2.47
C LEU A 90 20.51 -1.98 2.62
N MET A 91 19.96 -1.43 3.69
CA MET A 91 18.52 -1.47 3.99
C MET A 91 17.99 -0.06 4.20
N ARG A 92 16.78 0.21 3.71
CA ARG A 92 16.09 1.48 3.95
C ARG A 92 14.61 1.26 4.16
N ARG A 93 14.04 2.02 5.11
CA ARG A 93 12.60 2.08 5.33
C ARG A 93 12.05 3.37 4.72
N PHE A 94 11.11 3.26 3.79
CA PHE A 94 10.39 4.41 3.22
C PHE A 94 8.94 4.43 3.72
N ALA A 95 8.60 5.50 4.44
CA ALA A 95 7.25 5.80 4.91
C ALA A 95 6.57 6.89 4.05
N TRP A 96 7.19 7.32 2.95
CA TRP A 96 6.64 8.36 2.10
C TRP A 96 5.34 7.88 1.46
N ASN A 97 4.24 8.60 1.71
CA ASN A 97 2.99 8.40 1.01
C ASN A 97 2.94 9.31 -0.24
N VAL A 98 2.88 8.69 -1.42
CA VAL A 98 2.95 9.40 -2.70
C VAL A 98 1.67 10.22 -2.94
N THR A 99 0.52 9.75 -2.46
CA THR A 99 -0.77 10.44 -2.66
C THR A 99 -0.86 11.77 -1.91
N ASP A 100 -0.03 12.00 -0.90
CA ASP A 100 0.03 13.28 -0.17
C ASP A 100 0.48 14.43 -1.08
N MET A 101 1.16 14.13 -2.19
CA MET A 101 1.62 15.09 -3.19
C MET A 101 0.61 15.33 -4.32
N VAL A 102 -0.48 14.57 -4.37
CA VAL A 102 -1.49 14.68 -5.43
C VAL A 102 -2.58 15.64 -4.98
N GLU A 103 -2.91 16.59 -5.84
CA GLU A 103 -4.04 17.48 -5.62
C GLU A 103 -5.18 17.18 -6.59
N VAL A 104 -6.41 17.18 -6.07
CA VAL A 104 -7.63 17.07 -6.85
C VAL A 104 -8.56 18.22 -6.47
N ASN A 105 -8.97 19.01 -7.47
CA ASN A 105 -9.71 20.26 -7.28
C ASN A 105 -9.04 21.23 -6.29
N GLY A 106 -7.70 21.29 -6.31
CA GLY A 106 -6.91 22.14 -5.41
C GLY A 106 -6.93 21.69 -3.95
N GLN A 107 -7.19 20.40 -3.69
CA GLN A 107 -7.20 19.81 -2.35
C GLN A 107 -6.40 18.52 -2.31
N SER A 108 -5.73 18.28 -1.19
CA SER A 108 -5.09 17.00 -0.89
C SER A 108 -6.11 15.87 -0.81
N LEU A 109 -5.69 14.67 -1.20
CA LEU A 109 -6.51 13.47 -1.09
C LEU A 109 -6.60 12.99 0.37
N LEU A 110 -7.73 13.29 1.01
CA LEU A 110 -8.03 12.88 2.39
C LEU A 110 -9.17 11.87 2.44
N ASN A 111 -9.28 11.13 3.55
CA ASN A 111 -10.37 10.17 3.81
C ASN A 111 -10.47 9.05 2.77
N GLU A 112 -9.32 8.50 2.38
CA GLU A 112 -9.24 7.30 1.55
C GLU A 112 -10.12 6.17 2.11
N LYS A 113 -10.79 5.44 1.22
CA LYS A 113 -11.51 4.20 1.52
C LYS A 113 -11.00 3.07 0.65
N VAL A 114 -10.15 2.20 1.20
CA VAL A 114 -9.71 0.99 0.53
C VAL A 114 -10.91 0.05 0.33
N LYS A 115 -11.05 -0.48 -0.88
CA LYS A 115 -12.08 -1.45 -1.23
C LYS A 115 -11.54 -2.86 -1.24
N GLU A 116 -10.36 -3.04 -1.83
CA GLU A 116 -9.71 -4.33 -1.90
C GLU A 116 -8.19 -4.22 -1.99
N VAL A 117 -7.54 -5.29 -1.52
CA VAL A 117 -6.11 -5.54 -1.71
C VAL A 117 -5.97 -6.90 -2.39
N THR A 118 -5.29 -6.96 -3.53
CA THR A 118 -5.05 -8.19 -4.29
C THR A 118 -3.55 -8.47 -4.38
N LEU A 119 -3.18 -9.73 -4.16
CA LEU A 119 -1.83 -10.25 -4.35
C LEU A 119 -1.83 -11.25 -5.51
N ASN A 120 -1.13 -10.92 -6.59
CA ASN A 120 -1.10 -11.70 -7.83
C ASN A 120 0.31 -11.75 -8.48
N GLY A 121 1.34 -11.70 -7.65
CA GLY A 121 2.73 -11.41 -8.05
C GLY A 121 3.09 -9.93 -7.95
N THR A 122 2.09 -9.05 -7.89
CA THR A 122 2.19 -7.66 -7.43
C THR A 122 1.22 -7.42 -6.28
N MET A 123 1.34 -6.29 -5.58
CA MET A 123 0.26 -5.80 -4.72
C MET A 123 -0.57 -4.78 -5.48
N VAL A 124 -1.86 -5.07 -5.64
CA VAL A 124 -2.84 -4.15 -6.23
C VAL A 124 -3.78 -3.67 -5.14
N VAL A 125 -3.91 -2.36 -4.97
CA VAL A 125 -4.80 -1.75 -3.97
C VAL A 125 -5.78 -0.86 -4.70
N GLN A 126 -7.08 -1.12 -4.51
CA GLN A 126 -8.13 -0.27 -5.05
C GLN A 126 -8.77 0.54 -3.93
N SER A 127 -8.96 1.83 -4.17
CA SER A 127 -9.47 2.76 -3.16
C SER A 127 -10.36 3.80 -3.81
N GLU A 128 -11.23 4.40 -3.00
CA GLU A 128 -12.10 5.50 -3.40
C GLU A 128 -11.91 6.70 -2.48
N TYR A 129 -12.07 7.88 -3.06
CA TYR A 129 -12.13 9.15 -2.34
C TYR A 129 -13.46 9.83 -2.61
N THR A 130 -14.08 10.34 -1.55
CA THR A 130 -15.19 11.29 -1.68
C THR A 130 -14.61 12.70 -1.71
N LEU A 131 -14.85 13.41 -2.80
CA LEU A 131 -14.36 14.77 -3.02
C LEU A 131 -15.47 15.79 -2.69
N PRO A 132 -15.12 17.08 -2.50
CA PRO A 132 -16.11 18.14 -2.39
C PRO A 132 -17.07 18.18 -3.60
N ARG A 133 -18.23 18.83 -3.40
CA ARG A 133 -19.25 19.03 -4.45
C ARG A 133 -19.71 17.71 -5.11
N LYS A 134 -19.77 16.62 -4.32
CA LYS A 134 -20.18 15.27 -4.75
C LYS A 134 -19.25 14.62 -5.79
N GLY A 135 -18.02 15.11 -5.93
CA GLY A 135 -17.02 14.43 -6.76
C GLY A 135 -16.61 13.09 -6.15
N LYS A 136 -16.19 12.14 -6.99
CA LYS A 136 -15.64 10.87 -6.57
C LYS A 136 -14.44 10.50 -7.41
N LEU A 137 -13.44 9.90 -6.78
CA LEU A 137 -12.20 9.47 -7.44
C LEU A 137 -11.88 8.04 -7.05
N GLY A 138 -11.63 7.20 -8.05
CA GLY A 138 -11.03 5.88 -7.86
C GLY A 138 -9.51 5.98 -7.96
N LEU A 139 -8.82 5.23 -7.12
CA LEU A 139 -7.38 5.07 -7.17
C LEU A 139 -7.02 3.58 -7.19
N THR A 140 -6.22 3.19 -8.18
CA THR A 140 -5.57 1.89 -8.22
C THR A 140 -4.06 2.07 -8.04
N ARG A 141 -3.49 1.43 -7.01
CA ARG A 141 -2.04 1.32 -6.82
C ARG A 141 -1.58 -0.06 -7.26
N ILE A 142 -0.46 -0.14 -7.95
CA ILE A 142 0.21 -1.39 -8.32
C ILE A 142 1.65 -1.28 -7.85
N LEU A 143 2.04 -2.12 -6.89
CA LEU A 143 3.30 -2.02 -6.15
C LEU A 143 4.11 -3.30 -6.34
N PHE A 144 5.38 -3.17 -6.74
CA PHE A 144 6.23 -4.32 -7.03
C PHE A 144 7.73 -3.96 -7.05
N PRO A 145 8.62 -4.87 -6.62
CA PRO A 145 10.04 -4.74 -6.91
C PRO A 145 10.29 -4.93 -8.41
N SER A 146 11.21 -4.16 -8.98
CA SER A 146 11.67 -4.40 -10.35
C SER A 146 12.34 -5.77 -10.43
N VAL A 147 12.02 -6.52 -11.50
CA VAL A 147 12.61 -7.85 -11.74
C VAL A 147 14.13 -7.80 -11.83
N SER A 148 14.70 -6.76 -12.46
CA SER A 148 16.14 -6.69 -12.75
C SER A 148 16.84 -5.45 -12.19
N ASN A 149 16.13 -4.35 -11.97
CA ASN A 149 16.73 -3.10 -11.50
C ASN A 149 16.76 -3.03 -9.96
N PRO A 150 17.69 -2.26 -9.37
CA PRO A 150 17.75 -2.05 -7.92
C PRO A 150 16.65 -1.06 -7.46
N ALA A 151 15.39 -1.30 -7.83
CA ALA A 151 14.31 -0.33 -7.63
C ALA A 151 12.98 -0.99 -7.25
N PHE A 152 12.23 -0.37 -6.35
CA PHE A 152 10.82 -0.63 -6.10
C PHE A 152 9.97 0.35 -6.91
N CYS A 153 8.97 -0.18 -7.61
CA CYS A 153 8.15 0.56 -8.55
C CYS A 153 6.70 0.63 -8.07
N GLU A 154 6.09 1.77 -8.28
CA GLU A 154 4.69 2.00 -7.98
C GLU A 154 4.01 2.68 -9.17
N LYS A 155 2.91 2.10 -9.61
CA LYS A 155 2.03 2.70 -10.63
C LYS A 155 0.74 3.12 -9.96
N TYR A 156 0.31 4.34 -10.27
CA TYR A 156 -0.92 4.94 -9.77
C TYR A 156 -1.83 5.22 -10.96
N ILE A 157 -3.09 4.79 -10.86
CA ILE A 157 -4.13 5.07 -11.84
C ILE A 157 -5.26 5.79 -11.11
N LEU A 158 -5.45 7.06 -11.43
CA LEU A 158 -6.54 7.88 -10.95
C LEU A 158 -7.67 7.83 -11.97
N ARG A 159 -8.90 7.56 -11.53
CA ARG A 159 -10.08 7.54 -12.38
C ARG A 159 -11.17 8.44 -11.82
N ASN A 160 -11.69 9.34 -12.65
CA ASN A 160 -12.90 10.07 -12.25
C ASN A 160 -14.10 9.11 -12.29
N ILE A 161 -14.62 8.75 -11.12
CA ILE A 161 -15.79 7.86 -10.97
C ILE A 161 -17.04 8.65 -10.54
N GLY A 162 -16.97 9.98 -10.58
CA GLY A 162 -18.10 10.88 -10.34
C GLY A 162 -18.82 11.29 -11.63
N GLU A 163 -19.70 12.27 -11.50
CA GLU A 163 -20.57 12.74 -12.61
C GLU A 163 -20.09 14.05 -13.23
N SER A 164 -19.15 14.75 -12.59
CA SER A 164 -18.61 16.03 -13.06
C SER A 164 -17.11 15.94 -13.31
N ALA A 165 -16.59 16.79 -14.18
CA ALA A 165 -15.14 16.92 -14.38
C ALA A 165 -14.43 17.28 -13.07
N ILE A 166 -13.21 16.77 -12.89
CA ILE A 166 -12.31 17.07 -11.78
C ILE A 166 -10.97 17.57 -12.32
N SER A 167 -10.35 18.54 -11.64
CA SER A 167 -8.97 18.96 -11.93
C SER A 167 -8.00 18.09 -11.14
N VAL A 168 -6.96 17.56 -11.78
CA VAL A 168 -5.93 16.75 -11.12
C VAL A 168 -4.56 17.34 -11.41
N GLU A 169 -3.76 17.47 -10.36
CA GLU A 169 -2.38 17.94 -10.43
C GLU A 169 -1.45 16.90 -9.81
N ILE A 170 -0.52 16.42 -10.64
CA ILE A 170 0.56 15.51 -10.26
C ILE A 170 1.86 16.28 -10.37
N PRO A 171 2.61 16.47 -9.27
CA PRO A 171 3.91 17.12 -9.34
C PRO A 171 4.99 16.15 -9.86
N SER A 172 6.10 16.70 -10.36
CA SER A 172 7.36 15.97 -10.33
C SER A 172 8.00 16.14 -8.97
N SER A 173 8.67 15.10 -8.48
CA SER A 173 9.44 15.16 -7.24
C SER A 173 10.66 14.26 -7.34
N ARG A 174 11.76 14.69 -6.72
CA ARG A 174 13.01 13.92 -6.62
C ARG A 174 13.68 14.18 -5.28
N SER A 175 13.80 13.14 -4.47
CA SER A 175 14.53 13.13 -3.21
C SER A 175 15.80 12.28 -3.36
N VAL A 176 16.92 12.77 -2.86
CA VAL A 176 18.21 12.05 -2.84
C VAL A 176 18.75 12.05 -1.42
N VAL A 177 19.11 10.87 -0.92
CA VAL A 177 19.80 10.69 0.35
C VAL A 177 21.13 9.98 0.09
N GLU A 178 22.21 10.57 0.59
CA GLU A 178 23.54 9.95 0.59
C GLU A 178 23.78 9.28 1.94
N THR A 179 24.27 8.03 1.92
CA THR A 179 24.64 7.33 3.15
C THR A 179 26.01 7.80 3.65
N ASP A 180 26.29 7.56 4.92
CA ASP A 180 27.64 7.73 5.47
C ASP A 180 28.64 6.83 4.73
N ALA A 181 29.65 7.44 4.10
CA ALA A 181 30.65 6.73 3.31
C ALA A 181 31.48 5.74 4.15
N ALA A 182 31.69 6.02 5.43
CA ALA A 182 32.45 5.15 6.33
C ALA A 182 31.70 3.84 6.67
N LYS A 183 30.41 3.75 6.34
CA LYS A 183 29.56 2.60 6.61
C LYS A 183 29.32 1.71 5.39
N GLY A 184 29.74 2.13 4.20
CA GLY A 184 29.66 1.33 2.97
C GLY A 184 31.01 0.72 2.60
N VAL A 185 30.97 -0.48 2.02
CA VAL A 185 32.17 -1.15 1.51
C VAL A 185 32.76 -0.38 0.32
N ASP A 186 31.90 0.18 -0.53
CA ASP A 186 32.28 0.96 -1.72
C ASP A 186 32.14 2.48 -1.51
N GLY A 187 32.12 2.94 -0.25
CA GLY A 187 31.87 4.33 0.11
C GLY A 187 30.39 4.67 0.29
N SER A 188 29.99 5.88 -0.12
CA SER A 188 28.59 6.35 0.04
C SER A 188 27.68 5.80 -1.06
N TYR A 189 26.48 5.39 -0.68
CA TYR A 189 25.41 4.99 -1.59
C TYR A 189 24.36 6.10 -1.71
N LYS A 190 23.77 6.23 -2.90
CA LYS A 190 22.70 7.20 -3.20
C LYS A 190 21.36 6.48 -3.25
N LEU A 191 20.45 6.90 -2.37
CA LEU A 191 19.05 6.48 -2.38
C LEU A 191 18.23 7.57 -3.08
N VAL A 192 17.50 7.21 -4.12
CA VAL A 192 16.75 8.14 -4.95
C VAL A 192 15.28 7.76 -4.95
N SER A 193 14.41 8.70 -4.59
CA SER A 193 12.96 8.52 -4.69
C SER A 193 12.38 9.55 -5.66
N THR A 194 11.60 9.11 -6.64
CA THR A 194 11.04 9.98 -7.69
C THR A 194 9.54 9.79 -7.86
N ILE A 195 8.84 10.87 -8.22
CA ILE A 195 7.50 10.85 -8.79
C ILE A 195 7.61 11.29 -10.25
N ASN A 196 7.08 10.48 -11.16
CA ASN A 196 7.10 10.69 -12.60
C ASN A 196 5.67 10.76 -13.14
N GLY A 197 5.47 11.50 -14.24
CA GLY A 197 4.15 11.74 -14.81
C GLY A 197 3.54 13.07 -14.38
N GLN A 198 4.37 14.10 -14.21
CA GLN A 198 3.90 15.46 -13.90
C GLN A 198 2.87 15.92 -14.94
N VAL A 199 1.73 16.39 -14.45
CA VAL A 199 0.66 16.91 -15.30
C VAL A 199 -0.32 17.73 -14.45
N ALA A 200 -0.93 18.73 -15.07
CA ALA A 200 -2.15 19.39 -14.58
C ALA A 200 -3.20 19.29 -15.69
N ARG A 201 -4.31 18.58 -15.45
CA ARG A 201 -5.39 18.45 -16.43
C ARG A 201 -6.73 18.16 -15.76
N GLN A 202 -7.81 18.41 -16.51
CA GLN A 202 -9.12 17.89 -16.13
C GLN A 202 -9.28 16.42 -16.55
N LEU A 203 -10.01 15.67 -15.72
CA LEU A 203 -10.53 14.35 -16.04
C LEU A 203 -12.05 14.42 -16.14
N GLN A 204 -12.58 14.11 -17.32
CA GLN A 204 -14.02 13.92 -17.51
C GLN A 204 -14.49 12.64 -16.80
N PRO A 205 -15.80 12.49 -16.50
CA PRO A 205 -16.34 11.26 -15.95
C PRO A 205 -15.89 10.02 -16.74
N GLY A 206 -15.34 9.04 -16.03
CA GLY A 206 -14.81 7.80 -16.59
C GLY A 206 -13.36 7.87 -17.09
N GLU A 207 -12.77 9.06 -17.28
CA GLU A 207 -11.38 9.20 -17.72
C GLU A 207 -10.37 8.81 -16.64
N GLU A 208 -9.21 8.37 -17.10
CA GLU A 208 -8.09 7.95 -16.28
C GLU A 208 -6.84 8.80 -16.50
N LEU A 209 -6.04 8.92 -15.44
CA LEU A 209 -4.69 9.46 -15.46
C LEU A 209 -3.75 8.46 -14.77
N THR A 210 -2.61 8.20 -15.40
CA THR A 210 -1.57 7.35 -14.83
C THR A 210 -0.31 8.15 -14.51
N PHE A 211 0.26 7.88 -13.34
CA PHE A 211 1.59 8.36 -12.95
C PHE A 211 2.33 7.28 -12.14
N SER A 212 3.60 7.51 -11.81
CA SER A 212 4.41 6.49 -11.12
C SER A 212 5.34 7.08 -10.07
N ALA A 213 5.75 6.23 -9.13
CA ALA A 213 6.83 6.51 -8.22
C ALA A 213 7.88 5.39 -8.24
N THR A 214 9.12 5.75 -7.96
CA THR A 214 10.25 4.81 -7.92
C THR A 214 11.11 5.08 -6.70
N PHE A 215 11.54 4.01 -6.03
CA PHE A 215 12.47 4.05 -4.90
C PHE A 215 13.67 3.17 -5.25
N ALA A 216 14.86 3.76 -5.39
CA ALA A 216 16.06 3.10 -5.91
C ALA A 216 17.30 3.39 -5.07
#